data_AF-A0A947WCI1-F1
#
_entry.id   AF-A0A947WCI1-F1
#
_cell.length_a   1.000
_cell.length_b   1.000
_cell.length_c   1.000
_cell.angle_alpha   90.00
_cell.angle_beta   90.00
_cell.angle_gamma   90.00
#
_symmetry.space_group_name_H-M   'P 1'
#
loop_
_entity.id
_entity.type
_entity.pdbx_description
1 polymer ?
#
loop_
_entity_poly.entity_id
_entity_poly.type
_entity_poly.pdbx_seq_one_letter_code
_entity_poly.pdbx_strand_id
1 'polypeptide(L)'
;MQFLLLGTVAIVGVVAAAKPDRPQYEGDCVFCWIDGSEADMPVWSSATGGYTHQSRDERQQVVIDQTLSVRRGETRTFSNVIVWIRPTRRSDIEVSGKLVFENCLLLWEQSEHQQTRLRIKDGGTLRVTNSYSFSTNPYWVNWEFESGATVRLNRFVGDPWTSIWGAVDYESVDYSTVKMTFQNDTRGSNVQIRNAHHLWFEIFPPLYRSVDITLAPRQQWADWTIEDMWPNTVVQVVESYIYQRDISLSRGNHVTIRDTVDGLSIGWAIGRNVPGFVECEIVGLGTPGRDEGTYYANRTWNLPAIGSSLTLINSTLERAWPTTWGNVHLVVRDSNLVDPRVWGGPATYEIYDSTMDHAAAYAGGSMYLENCMVRYDLEIKGAGSTIHGYGLRSLDVREPFAVLELDGGQYLELDSAEVPW
;
A
#
# COMPACT_ATOMS: atom_id res chain seq x y z
N MET A 1 -8.23 16.95 70.85
CA MET A 1 -7.45 16.26 69.82
C MET A 1 -8.37 15.92 68.66
N GLN A 2 -8.40 16.76 67.63
CA GLN A 2 -8.90 16.45 66.29
C GLN A 2 -8.50 17.61 65.37
N PHE A 3 -7.44 17.40 64.59
CA PHE A 3 -7.07 18.28 63.49
C PHE A 3 -7.89 17.85 62.27
N LEU A 4 -8.73 18.75 61.73
CA LEU A 4 -9.34 18.58 60.42
C LEU A 4 -8.28 18.95 59.36
N LEU A 5 -7.71 17.95 58.69
CA LEU A 5 -6.98 18.16 57.44
C LEU A 5 -8.01 18.41 56.32
N LEU A 6 -8.07 19.65 55.83
CA LEU A 6 -8.65 19.97 54.53
C LEU A 6 -7.64 19.58 53.46
N GLY A 7 -7.83 18.38 52.88
CA GLY A 7 -7.09 17.92 51.72
C GLY A 7 -7.58 18.66 50.47
N THR A 8 -6.73 19.51 49.91
CA THR A 8 -6.91 20.11 48.59
C THR A 8 -6.78 19.01 47.54
N VAL A 9 -7.89 18.59 46.95
CA VAL A 9 -7.89 17.74 45.76
C VAL A 9 -7.45 18.61 44.58
N ALA A 10 -6.20 18.45 44.17
CA ALA A 10 -5.74 18.99 42.90
C ALA A 10 -6.44 18.22 41.77
N ILE A 11 -7.47 18.84 41.18
CA ILE A 11 -8.04 18.40 39.91
C ILE A 11 -6.97 18.72 38.86
N VAL A 12 -6.13 17.73 38.55
CA VAL A 12 -5.29 17.76 37.36
C VAL A 12 -6.23 17.60 36.19
N GLY A 13 -6.72 18.73 35.67
CA GLY A 13 -7.44 18.76 34.40
C GLY A 13 -6.51 18.23 33.33
N VAL A 14 -6.78 17.03 32.83
CA VAL A 14 -6.20 16.56 31.57
C VAL A 14 -6.74 17.51 30.51
N VAL A 15 -5.94 18.51 30.14
CA VAL A 15 -6.24 19.36 28.99
C VAL A 15 -6.24 18.42 27.79
N ALA A 16 -7.42 18.11 27.27
CA ALA A 16 -7.53 17.42 26.00
C ALA A 16 -6.70 18.22 24.99
N ALA A 17 -5.69 17.58 24.40
CA ALA A 17 -4.90 18.20 23.34
C ALA A 17 -5.89 18.76 22.31
N ALA A 18 -5.70 20.02 21.90
CA ALA A 18 -6.55 20.64 20.90
C ALA A 18 -6.62 19.72 19.68
N LYS A 19 -7.83 19.46 19.17
CA LYS A 19 -7.99 18.71 17.92
C LYS A 19 -7.21 19.48 16.84
N PRO A 20 -6.26 18.84 16.11
CA PRO A 20 -5.56 19.50 15.02
C PRO A 20 -6.56 20.00 13.97
N ASP A 21 -6.18 21.06 13.28
CA ASP A 21 -7.00 21.69 12.26
C ASP A 21 -7.15 20.74 11.06
N ARG A 22 -8.37 20.24 10.81
CA ARG A 22 -8.65 19.22 9.79
C ARG A 22 -8.25 19.62 8.36
N PRO A 23 -8.47 20.88 7.91
CA PRO A 23 -8.19 21.28 6.53
C PRO A 23 -6.74 21.06 6.08
N GLN A 24 -5.77 21.02 7.00
CA GLN A 24 -4.37 20.74 6.65
C GLN A 24 -4.16 19.31 6.10
N TYR A 25 -5.09 18.39 6.40
CA TYR A 25 -5.05 17.00 5.95
C TYR A 25 -5.90 16.77 4.69
N GLU A 26 -6.59 17.78 4.18
CA GLU A 26 -7.49 17.65 3.03
C GLU A 26 -6.73 17.92 1.72
N GLY A 27 -7.05 17.16 0.67
CA GLY A 27 -6.44 17.27 -0.66
C GLY A 27 -5.75 15.99 -1.17
N ASP A 28 -4.97 16.15 -2.25
CA ASP A 28 -4.33 15.07 -3.01
C ASP A 28 -2.93 14.69 -2.49
N CYS A 29 -2.41 15.41 -1.49
CA CYS A 29 -1.07 15.20 -0.97
C CYS A 29 -1.07 14.74 0.49
N VAL A 30 -0.89 13.42 0.68
CA VAL A 30 -1.01 12.73 1.98
C VAL A 30 -0.14 13.35 3.09
N PHE A 31 1.05 13.84 2.72
CA PHE A 31 2.07 14.29 3.66
C PHE A 31 2.58 15.71 3.39
N CYS A 32 1.91 16.52 2.57
CA CYS A 32 2.39 17.90 2.28
C CYS A 32 2.39 18.81 3.51
N TRP A 33 1.64 18.47 4.55
CA TRP A 33 1.64 19.17 5.83
C TRP A 33 2.85 18.82 6.71
N ILE A 34 3.63 17.80 6.34
CA ILE A 34 4.89 17.43 7.00
C ILE A 34 6.00 18.36 6.50
N ASP A 35 6.18 19.48 7.19
CA ASP A 35 7.07 20.57 6.80
C ASP A 35 8.23 20.81 7.78
N GLY A 36 8.32 20.00 8.83
CA GLY A 36 9.31 20.14 9.90
C GLY A 36 9.05 21.30 10.84
N SER A 37 7.83 21.84 10.89
CA SER A 37 7.45 22.92 11.82
C SER A 37 7.63 22.53 13.29
N GLU A 38 7.31 21.29 13.64
CA GLU A 38 7.54 20.71 14.98
C GLU A 38 8.96 20.16 15.13
N ALA A 39 9.47 20.04 16.36
CA ALA A 39 10.88 19.66 16.59
C ALA A 39 11.21 18.22 16.19
N ASP A 40 10.23 17.33 16.25
CA ASP A 40 10.33 15.88 16.03
C ASP A 40 9.77 15.42 14.67
N MET A 41 9.12 16.33 13.94
CA MET A 41 8.58 16.11 12.60
C MET A 41 9.70 15.99 11.56
N PRO A 42 9.66 15.03 10.63
CA PRO A 42 10.68 14.93 9.59
C PRO A 42 10.55 16.05 8.54
N VAL A 43 11.56 16.18 7.69
CA VAL A 43 11.58 17.11 6.55
C VAL A 43 11.89 16.37 5.26
N TRP A 44 11.27 16.79 4.15
CA TRP A 44 11.59 16.26 2.84
C TRP A 44 13.00 16.69 2.40
N SER A 45 13.77 15.73 1.88
CA SER A 45 15.09 15.93 1.31
C SER A 45 15.06 15.62 -0.19
N SER A 46 15.04 16.67 -1.01
CA SER A 46 15.13 16.53 -2.47
C SER A 46 16.42 15.85 -2.93
N ALA A 47 17.49 15.93 -2.13
CA ALA A 47 18.78 15.31 -2.45
C ALA A 47 18.71 13.77 -2.39
N THR A 48 17.83 13.24 -1.54
CA THR A 48 17.68 11.79 -1.35
C THR A 48 16.36 11.25 -1.90
N GLY A 49 15.42 12.12 -2.26
CA GLY A 49 14.09 11.73 -2.73
C GLY A 49 13.24 11.09 -1.63
N GLY A 50 13.42 11.52 -0.39
CA GLY A 50 12.71 10.97 0.77
C GLY A 50 12.80 11.88 2.00
N TYR A 51 12.26 11.43 3.13
CA TYR A 51 12.26 12.19 4.38
C TYR A 51 13.52 11.97 5.22
N THR A 52 13.93 13.00 5.96
CA THR A 52 15.04 12.91 6.91
C THR A 52 14.72 13.66 8.19
N HIS A 53 15.53 13.45 9.22
CA HIS A 53 15.49 14.23 10.44
C HIS A 53 15.94 15.68 10.21
N GLN A 54 15.44 16.59 11.04
CA GLN A 54 15.90 17.96 11.05
C GLN A 54 17.27 18.06 11.71
N SER A 55 18.08 19.03 11.29
CA SER A 55 19.39 19.29 11.92
C SER A 55 19.28 19.71 13.40
N ARG A 56 18.12 20.22 13.82
CA ARG A 56 17.80 20.58 15.22
C ARG A 56 17.22 19.43 16.05
N ASP A 57 16.98 18.26 15.46
CA ASP A 57 16.51 17.09 16.19
C ASP A 57 17.68 16.42 16.92
N GLU A 58 17.79 16.68 18.22
CA GLU A 58 18.89 16.21 19.08
C GLU A 58 18.70 14.79 19.62
N ARG A 59 17.61 14.09 19.22
CA ARG A 59 17.36 12.72 19.68
C ARG A 59 18.53 11.80 19.34
N GLN A 60 18.84 10.87 20.24
CA GLN A 60 19.86 9.86 20.00
C GLN A 60 19.49 9.04 18.76
N GLN A 61 20.49 8.78 17.91
CA GLN A 61 20.33 7.94 16.73
C GLN A 61 20.71 6.50 17.05
N VAL A 62 19.85 5.56 16.64
CA VAL A 62 20.07 4.11 16.76
C VAL A 62 19.92 3.50 15.38
N VAL A 63 20.81 2.56 15.03
CA VAL A 63 20.72 1.82 13.77
C VAL A 63 20.26 0.39 14.06
N ILE A 64 19.26 -0.06 13.33
CA ILE A 64 18.80 -1.45 13.29
C ILE A 64 18.75 -1.93 11.84
N ASP A 65 18.74 -3.23 11.64
CA ASP A 65 18.68 -3.88 10.33
C ASP A 65 17.79 -5.13 10.39
N GLN A 66 17.80 -5.95 9.34
CA GLN A 66 17.05 -7.20 9.25
C GLN A 66 17.41 -8.26 10.31
N THR A 67 18.46 -8.04 11.11
CA THR A 67 18.87 -8.96 12.17
C THR A 67 18.17 -8.68 13.50
N LEU A 68 17.49 -7.53 13.62
CA LEU A 68 16.62 -7.28 14.75
C LEU A 68 15.53 -8.36 14.78
N SER A 69 15.40 -9.02 15.93
CA SER A 69 14.28 -9.89 16.23
C SER A 69 13.82 -9.66 17.66
N VAL A 70 12.51 -9.79 17.89
CA VAL A 70 11.93 -9.74 19.24
C VAL A 70 11.20 -11.05 19.46
N ARG A 71 11.72 -11.90 20.34
CA ARG A 71 11.18 -13.26 20.53
C ARG A 71 9.95 -13.23 21.42
N ARG A 72 9.18 -14.32 21.40
CA ARG A 72 8.02 -14.49 22.28
C ARG A 72 8.43 -14.29 23.74
N GLY A 73 7.67 -13.46 24.45
CA GLY A 73 7.93 -13.08 25.85
C GLY A 73 8.95 -11.96 26.03
N GLU A 74 9.64 -11.52 24.98
CA GLU A 74 10.53 -10.37 25.01
C GLU A 74 9.77 -9.07 24.68
N THR A 75 10.23 -7.98 25.28
CA THR A 75 9.82 -6.62 24.89
C THR A 75 11.04 -5.82 24.48
N ARG A 76 10.97 -5.20 23.32
CA ARG A 76 11.96 -4.22 22.85
C ARG A 76 11.29 -2.86 22.73
N THR A 77 11.86 -1.86 23.41
CA THR A 77 11.35 -0.49 23.40
C THR A 77 12.41 0.45 22.87
N PHE A 78 12.00 1.32 21.94
CA PHE A 78 12.74 2.49 21.51
C PHE A 78 11.92 3.70 21.96
N SER A 79 12.53 4.63 22.68
CA SER A 79 11.84 5.80 23.22
C SER A 79 12.71 7.04 23.06
N ASN A 80 12.13 8.09 22.48
CA ASN A 80 12.79 9.39 22.26
C ASN A 80 14.10 9.27 21.45
N VAL A 81 14.06 8.50 20.36
CA VAL A 81 15.22 8.24 19.49
C VAL A 81 14.85 8.34 18.01
N ILE A 82 15.85 8.66 17.18
CA ILE A 82 15.78 8.44 15.73
C ILE A 82 16.24 7.01 15.46
N VAL A 83 15.41 6.19 14.84
CA VAL A 83 15.70 4.80 14.49
C VAL A 83 15.96 4.70 13.00
N TRP A 84 17.21 4.52 12.61
CA TRP A 84 17.62 4.20 11.25
C TRP A 84 17.45 2.72 10.99
N ILE A 85 16.67 2.37 9.97
CA ILE A 85 16.40 0.99 9.55
C ILE A 85 17.12 0.77 8.23
N ARG A 86 18.29 0.13 8.31
CA ARG A 86 19.27 -0.01 7.23
C ARG A 86 19.56 -1.47 6.93
N PRO A 87 18.65 -2.17 6.23
CA PRO A 87 18.89 -3.57 5.89
C PRO A 87 20.11 -3.71 4.97
N THR A 88 20.90 -4.75 5.22
CA THR A 88 22.09 -5.08 4.42
C THR A 88 21.85 -6.25 3.46
N ARG A 89 20.67 -6.87 3.52
CA ARG A 89 20.22 -7.95 2.64
C ARG A 89 18.70 -8.08 2.68
N ARG A 90 18.13 -8.76 1.69
CA ARG A 90 16.70 -9.10 1.67
C ARG A 90 16.35 -10.12 2.75
N SER A 91 15.61 -9.66 3.76
CA SER A 91 15.09 -10.47 4.88
C SER A 91 14.19 -9.58 5.73
N ASP A 92 13.19 -10.16 6.40
CA ASP A 92 12.27 -9.40 7.25
C ASP A 92 12.81 -9.19 8.66
N ILE A 93 12.37 -8.11 9.31
CA ILE A 93 12.49 -7.89 10.76
C ILE A 93 11.30 -8.59 11.41
N GLU A 94 11.56 -9.66 12.16
CA GLU A 94 10.51 -10.51 12.73
C GLU A 94 10.25 -10.22 14.21
N VAL A 95 8.98 -9.98 14.55
CA VAL A 95 8.52 -9.69 15.91
C VAL A 95 7.47 -10.71 16.33
N SER A 96 7.89 -11.64 17.19
CA SER A 96 7.01 -12.60 17.89
C SER A 96 6.74 -12.21 19.35
N GLY A 97 7.46 -11.22 19.88
CA GLY A 97 7.25 -10.60 21.19
C GLY A 97 6.56 -9.25 21.07
N LYS A 98 6.97 -8.26 21.87
CA LYS A 98 6.41 -6.90 21.85
C LYS A 98 7.45 -5.87 21.41
N LEU A 99 7.17 -5.17 20.31
CA LEU A 99 7.97 -4.04 19.83
C LEU A 99 7.23 -2.73 20.11
N VAL A 100 7.92 -1.78 20.74
CA VAL A 100 7.36 -0.49 21.14
C VAL A 100 8.21 0.65 20.61
N PHE A 101 7.58 1.60 19.93
CA PHE A 101 8.14 2.89 19.54
C PHE A 101 7.35 4.02 20.19
N GLU A 102 8.03 4.87 20.96
CA GLU A 102 7.41 5.99 21.66
C GLU A 102 8.23 7.27 21.41
N ASN A 103 7.62 8.31 20.85
CA ASN A 103 8.31 9.55 20.52
C ASN A 103 9.51 9.36 19.56
N CYS A 104 9.36 8.49 18.56
CA CYS A 104 10.42 8.10 17.64
C CYS A 104 10.25 8.71 16.24
N LEU A 105 11.36 8.88 15.54
CA LEU A 105 11.39 9.04 14.08
C LEU A 105 12.06 7.81 13.48
N LEU A 106 11.31 7.01 12.74
CA LEU A 106 11.78 5.81 12.05
C LEU A 106 12.11 6.19 10.61
N LEU A 107 13.36 5.95 10.21
CA LEU A 107 13.89 6.31 8.89
C LEU A 107 14.36 5.05 8.18
N TRP A 108 13.66 4.68 7.11
CA TRP A 108 13.96 3.50 6.31
C TRP A 108 14.89 3.86 5.16
N GLU A 109 16.05 3.22 5.10
CA GLU A 109 17.03 3.44 4.04
C GLU A 109 17.38 2.10 3.41
N GLN A 110 16.72 1.80 2.28
CA GLN A 110 16.84 0.54 1.55
C GLN A 110 17.54 0.75 0.20
N SER A 111 17.98 -0.29 -0.48
CA SER A 111 18.57 -0.18 -1.82
C SER A 111 17.60 -0.55 -2.94
N GLU A 112 16.39 -0.99 -2.61
CA GLU A 112 15.39 -1.51 -3.53
C GLU A 112 14.01 -1.55 -2.86
N HIS A 113 12.94 -1.58 -3.66
CA HIS A 113 11.58 -1.70 -3.13
C HIS A 113 11.40 -3.00 -2.34
N GLN A 114 10.79 -2.87 -1.15
CA GLN A 114 10.44 -4.01 -0.30
C GLN A 114 11.64 -4.91 0.03
N GLN A 115 12.82 -4.33 0.26
CA GLN A 115 14.02 -5.09 0.62
C GLN A 115 13.81 -5.86 1.94
N THR A 116 13.23 -5.18 2.92
CA THR A 116 12.93 -5.71 4.26
C THR A 116 11.57 -5.22 4.69
N ARG A 117 10.77 -6.13 5.24
CA ARG A 117 9.48 -5.81 5.86
C ARG A 117 9.60 -5.84 7.38
N LEU A 118 8.79 -5.03 8.06
CA LEU A 118 8.53 -5.24 9.49
C LEU A 118 7.38 -6.22 9.63
N ARG A 119 7.62 -7.38 10.23
CA ARG A 119 6.64 -8.47 10.29
C ARG A 119 6.27 -8.81 11.73
N ILE A 120 5.00 -8.60 12.08
CA ILE A 120 4.45 -8.94 13.40
C ILE A 120 3.72 -10.28 13.28
N LYS A 121 4.25 -11.32 13.93
CA LYS A 121 3.81 -12.71 13.73
C LYS A 121 3.72 -13.49 15.04
N ASP A 122 3.18 -14.70 14.99
CA ASP A 122 3.17 -15.66 16.11
C ASP A 122 2.59 -15.13 17.44
N GLY A 123 1.63 -14.20 17.37
CA GLY A 123 1.06 -13.52 18.54
C GLY A 123 1.80 -12.24 18.97
N GLY A 124 2.69 -11.74 18.13
CA GLY A 124 3.48 -10.54 18.40
C GLY A 124 2.64 -9.26 18.53
N THR A 125 3.21 -8.24 19.15
CA THR A 125 2.58 -6.94 19.37
C THR A 125 3.45 -5.82 18.82
N LEU A 126 2.84 -4.91 18.07
CA LEU A 126 3.42 -3.62 17.70
C LEU A 126 2.65 -2.50 18.40
N ARG A 127 3.37 -1.64 19.13
CA ARG A 127 2.81 -0.39 19.65
C ARG A 127 3.64 0.78 19.16
N VAL A 128 2.98 1.75 18.55
CA VAL A 128 3.60 3.00 18.10
C VAL A 128 2.82 4.18 18.67
N THR A 129 3.52 5.12 19.30
CA THR A 129 2.88 6.27 19.95
C THR A 129 3.68 7.55 19.68
N ASN A 130 3.00 8.61 19.22
CA ASN A 130 3.60 9.92 18.89
C ASN A 130 4.87 9.75 18.04
N SER A 131 4.79 9.04 16.92
CA SER A 131 6.00 8.69 16.16
C SER A 131 5.79 8.84 14.66
N TYR A 132 6.88 9.12 13.97
CA TYR A 132 6.94 9.26 12.51
C TYR A 132 7.64 8.06 11.88
N SER A 133 7.23 7.60 10.69
CA SER A 133 7.94 6.56 9.93
C SER A 133 7.92 6.82 8.43
N PHE A 134 9.09 7.02 7.82
CA PHE A 134 9.21 7.32 6.40
C PHE A 134 10.44 6.68 5.77
N SER A 135 10.40 6.52 4.44
CA SER A 135 11.59 6.23 3.65
C SER A 135 12.47 7.48 3.51
N THR A 136 13.79 7.29 3.58
CA THR A 136 14.78 8.34 3.33
C THR A 136 15.18 8.46 1.87
N ASN A 137 14.72 7.52 1.07
CA ASN A 137 14.97 7.37 -0.36
C ASN A 137 13.68 6.87 -1.05
N PRO A 138 13.63 6.71 -2.38
CA PRO A 138 12.36 6.52 -3.09
C PRO A 138 11.79 5.10 -2.97
N TYR A 139 12.41 4.22 -2.18
CA TYR A 139 12.01 2.83 -2.09
C TYR A 139 10.86 2.62 -1.10
N TRP A 140 9.97 1.70 -1.46
CA TRP A 140 8.76 1.42 -0.69
C TRP A 140 9.04 0.53 0.52
N VAL A 141 8.36 0.86 1.62
CA VAL A 141 8.42 0.14 2.90
C VAL A 141 7.10 -0.56 3.16
N ASN A 142 7.18 -1.82 3.59
CA ASN A 142 6.01 -2.64 3.89
C ASN A 142 6.05 -3.16 5.32
N TRP A 143 4.92 -3.10 6.01
CA TRP A 143 4.70 -3.76 7.31
C TRP A 143 3.63 -4.84 7.16
N GLU A 144 3.90 -6.02 7.71
CA GLU A 144 2.99 -7.16 7.64
C GLU A 144 2.52 -7.58 9.03
N PHE A 145 1.22 -7.75 9.17
CA PHE A 145 0.56 -8.19 10.40
C PHE A 145 -0.09 -9.53 10.14
N GLU A 146 0.44 -10.59 10.74
CA GLU A 146 -0.08 -11.95 10.59
C GLU A 146 -1.13 -12.30 11.63
N SER A 147 -1.81 -13.42 11.39
CA SER A 147 -2.79 -13.98 12.31
C SER A 147 -2.22 -14.11 13.74
N GLY A 148 -2.96 -13.55 14.70
CA GLY A 148 -2.59 -13.44 16.11
C GLY A 148 -1.92 -12.11 16.48
N ALA A 149 -1.51 -11.29 15.51
CA ALA A 149 -0.87 -10.01 15.79
C ALA A 149 -1.81 -9.02 16.51
N THR A 150 -1.23 -8.22 17.39
CA THR A 150 -1.88 -7.05 18.00
C THR A 150 -1.14 -5.78 17.59
N VAL A 151 -1.85 -4.81 17.03
CA VAL A 151 -1.27 -3.54 16.55
C VAL A 151 -2.01 -2.38 17.20
N ARG A 152 -1.26 -1.44 17.78
CA ARG A 152 -1.77 -0.22 18.40
C ARG A 152 -1.00 1.00 17.91
N LEU A 153 -1.66 1.84 17.12
CA LEU A 153 -1.12 3.09 16.60
C LEU A 153 -1.86 4.26 17.25
N ASN A 154 -1.11 5.15 17.90
CA ASN A 154 -1.66 6.37 18.49
C ASN A 154 -0.80 7.56 18.05
N ARG A 155 -1.38 8.50 17.32
CA ARG A 155 -0.64 9.62 16.71
C ARG A 155 0.60 9.14 15.96
N PHE A 156 0.43 8.11 15.14
CA PHE A 156 1.46 7.56 14.27
C PHE A 156 1.33 8.15 12.88
N VAL A 157 2.35 8.80 12.37
CA VAL A 157 2.32 9.39 11.03
C VAL A 157 3.41 8.77 10.18
N GLY A 158 3.04 8.06 9.13
CA GLY A 158 4.04 7.47 8.26
C GLY A 158 3.49 6.99 6.94
N ASP A 159 4.40 6.69 6.01
CA ASP A 159 4.08 6.17 4.69
C ASP A 159 4.17 4.63 4.48
N PRO A 160 4.49 3.77 5.48
CA PRO A 160 4.66 2.36 5.20
C PRO A 160 3.33 1.76 4.75
N TRP A 161 3.37 0.95 3.70
CA TRP A 161 2.22 0.19 3.25
C TRP A 161 2.03 -1.01 4.17
N THR A 162 0.88 -1.11 4.84
CA THR A 162 0.64 -2.20 5.78
C THR A 162 -0.25 -3.29 5.17
N SER A 163 -0.15 -4.53 5.67
CA SER A 163 -1.01 -5.63 5.23
C SER A 163 -1.46 -6.50 6.40
N ILE A 164 -2.73 -6.87 6.42
CA ILE A 164 -3.31 -7.80 7.40
C ILE A 164 -3.55 -9.16 6.74
N TRP A 165 -3.09 -10.22 7.41
CA TRP A 165 -3.33 -11.62 7.08
C TRP A 165 -4.02 -12.33 8.24
N GLY A 166 -5.07 -13.10 7.97
CA GLY A 166 -5.80 -13.84 9.01
C GLY A 166 -6.47 -12.96 10.07
N ALA A 167 -6.32 -13.34 11.35
CA ALA A 167 -6.97 -12.69 12.49
C ALA A 167 -6.05 -11.70 13.19
N VAL A 168 -6.30 -10.40 13.05
CA VAL A 168 -5.50 -9.32 13.65
C VAL A 168 -6.38 -8.44 14.52
N ASP A 169 -5.85 -8.07 15.68
CA ASP A 169 -6.43 -7.04 16.53
C ASP A 169 -5.70 -5.71 16.26
N TYR A 170 -6.35 -4.77 15.60
CA TYR A 170 -5.77 -3.52 15.13
C TYR A 170 -6.53 -2.33 15.68
N GLU A 171 -5.81 -1.38 16.26
CA GLU A 171 -6.35 -0.08 16.67
C GLU A 171 -5.45 1.05 16.15
N SER A 172 -6.08 2.06 15.54
CA SER A 172 -5.42 3.29 15.08
C SER A 172 -6.23 4.51 15.51
N VAL A 173 -5.61 5.41 16.27
CA VAL A 173 -6.30 6.56 16.89
C VAL A 173 -5.48 7.85 16.78
N ASP A 174 -6.14 8.97 17.08
CA ASP A 174 -5.53 10.28 17.31
C ASP A 174 -4.71 10.80 16.13
N TYR A 175 -5.32 10.87 14.94
CA TYR A 175 -4.66 11.35 13.71
C TYR A 175 -3.45 10.48 13.39
N SER A 176 -3.67 9.18 13.31
CA SER A 176 -2.68 8.24 12.76
C SER A 176 -2.92 8.02 11.27
N THR A 177 -1.86 7.80 10.49
CA THR A 177 -1.98 7.31 9.10
C THR A 177 -2.46 5.86 9.13
N VAL A 178 -3.38 5.52 8.21
CA VAL A 178 -3.75 4.13 7.94
C VAL A 178 -3.64 3.88 6.44
N LYS A 179 -2.64 3.10 6.03
CA LYS A 179 -2.52 2.54 4.67
C LYS A 179 -2.48 1.03 4.77
N MET A 180 -3.50 0.33 4.31
CA MET A 180 -3.71 -1.07 4.68
C MET A 180 -4.35 -1.90 3.57
N THR A 181 -3.65 -2.97 3.19
CA THR A 181 -4.24 -4.06 2.41
C THR A 181 -4.86 -5.10 3.34
N PHE A 182 -6.12 -5.41 3.13
CA PHE A 182 -6.78 -6.57 3.72
C PHE A 182 -6.69 -7.74 2.75
N GLN A 183 -6.04 -8.82 3.16
CA GLN A 183 -5.80 -9.96 2.29
C GLN A 183 -7.02 -10.89 2.23
N ASN A 184 -7.07 -11.73 1.18
CA ASN A 184 -8.19 -12.66 0.96
C ASN A 184 -8.42 -13.66 2.11
N ASP A 185 -7.42 -13.90 2.96
CA ASP A 185 -7.50 -14.82 4.07
C ASP A 185 -7.83 -14.14 5.42
N THR A 186 -8.04 -12.81 5.41
CA THR A 186 -8.51 -12.05 6.57
C THR A 186 -9.74 -12.72 7.17
N ARG A 187 -9.75 -12.90 8.49
CA ARG A 187 -10.84 -13.58 9.22
C ARG A 187 -10.70 -13.30 10.71
N GLY A 188 -11.80 -13.15 11.45
CA GLY A 188 -11.73 -12.98 12.91
C GLY A 188 -11.01 -11.71 13.37
N SER A 189 -10.83 -10.73 12.47
CA SER A 189 -10.09 -9.50 12.78
C SER A 189 -11.01 -8.46 13.42
N ASN A 190 -10.47 -7.70 14.37
CA ASN A 190 -11.11 -6.52 14.93
C ASN A 190 -10.26 -5.31 14.60
N VAL A 191 -10.75 -4.47 13.69
CA VAL A 191 -10.02 -3.30 13.19
C VAL A 191 -10.80 -2.05 13.57
N GLN A 192 -10.20 -1.24 14.45
CA GLN A 192 -10.80 -0.04 15.00
C GLN A 192 -9.96 1.17 14.60
N ILE A 193 -10.51 2.05 13.79
CA ILE A 193 -9.83 3.25 13.29
C ILE A 193 -10.65 4.48 13.67
N ARG A 194 -10.02 5.45 14.34
CA ARG A 194 -10.70 6.67 14.79
C ARG A 194 -9.85 7.90 14.54
N ASN A 195 -10.44 8.92 13.96
CA ASN A 195 -9.75 10.18 13.65
C ASN A 195 -8.48 9.96 12.80
N ALA A 196 -8.45 9.01 11.86
CA ALA A 196 -7.28 8.91 10.99
C ALA A 196 -7.21 10.14 10.08
N HIS A 197 -6.02 10.78 10.01
CA HIS A 197 -5.86 11.94 9.13
C HIS A 197 -5.89 11.54 7.66
N HIS A 198 -5.52 10.30 7.35
CA HIS A 198 -5.57 9.72 6.00
C HIS A 198 -5.78 8.21 6.13
N LEU A 199 -6.83 7.71 5.47
CA LEU A 199 -7.15 6.31 5.35
C LEU A 199 -7.07 5.87 3.90
N TRP A 200 -6.28 4.84 3.63
CA TRP A 200 -6.18 4.18 2.34
C TRP A 200 -6.32 2.67 2.52
N PHE A 201 -7.41 2.11 2.00
CA PHE A 201 -7.60 0.67 1.98
C PHE A 201 -7.41 0.07 0.60
N GLU A 202 -6.80 -1.12 0.56
CA GLU A 202 -6.91 -2.06 -0.55
C GLU A 202 -7.58 -3.33 -0.02
N ILE A 203 -8.71 -3.72 -0.61
CA ILE A 203 -9.56 -4.81 -0.10
C ILE A 203 -9.45 -6.01 -1.05
N PHE A 204 -8.94 -7.14 -0.57
CA PHE A 204 -9.09 -8.43 -1.27
C PHE A 204 -10.23 -9.23 -0.65
N PRO A 205 -11.37 -9.40 -1.34
CA PRO A 205 -12.42 -10.30 -0.89
C PRO A 205 -11.91 -11.74 -0.71
N PRO A 206 -12.54 -12.56 0.15
CA PRO A 206 -12.18 -13.97 0.25
C PRO A 206 -12.32 -14.67 -1.09
N LEU A 207 -11.43 -15.62 -1.38
CA LEU A 207 -11.44 -16.37 -2.64
C LEU A 207 -12.81 -17.04 -2.90
N TYR A 208 -13.20 -17.11 -4.18
CA TYR A 208 -14.48 -17.70 -4.61
C TYR A 208 -15.73 -17.04 -4.00
N ARG A 209 -15.65 -15.76 -3.65
CA ARG A 209 -16.79 -14.98 -3.16
C ARG A 209 -17.35 -14.03 -4.20
N SER A 210 -18.67 -13.89 -4.16
CA SER A 210 -19.36 -12.76 -4.77
C SER A 210 -19.55 -11.66 -3.74
N VAL A 211 -19.25 -10.42 -4.12
CA VAL A 211 -19.38 -9.23 -3.30
C VAL A 211 -20.18 -8.19 -4.08
N ASP A 212 -21.15 -7.57 -3.44
CA ASP A 212 -21.87 -6.40 -3.96
C ASP A 212 -21.73 -5.29 -2.92
N ILE A 213 -21.04 -4.19 -3.27
CA ILE A 213 -20.59 -3.18 -2.31
C ILE A 213 -20.69 -1.76 -2.88
N THR A 214 -20.99 -0.80 -2.00
CA THR A 214 -20.75 0.62 -2.20
C THR A 214 -19.60 1.07 -1.30
N LEU A 215 -18.65 1.78 -1.88
CA LEU A 215 -17.48 2.26 -1.13
C LEU A 215 -17.80 3.59 -0.44
N ALA A 216 -17.11 3.88 0.67
CA ALA A 216 -17.27 5.17 1.34
C ALA A 216 -16.79 6.33 0.44
N PRO A 217 -17.35 7.54 0.61
CA PRO A 217 -16.91 8.72 -0.12
C PRO A 217 -15.41 9.00 0.09
N ARG A 218 -14.71 9.32 -0.98
CA ARG A 218 -13.30 9.73 -1.02
C ARG A 218 -13.13 11.18 -0.65
N GLN A 219 -11.92 11.50 -0.19
CA GLN A 219 -11.42 12.83 0.13
C GLN A 219 -12.38 13.58 1.04
N GLN A 220 -12.98 12.83 1.97
CA GLN A 220 -13.99 13.30 2.89
C GLN A 220 -13.79 12.66 4.26
N TRP A 221 -14.13 13.42 5.30
CA TRP A 221 -14.26 12.90 6.65
C TRP A 221 -15.57 12.12 6.76
N ALA A 222 -15.47 10.81 6.97
CA ALA A 222 -16.62 9.94 7.04
C ALA A 222 -16.43 8.82 8.06
N ASP A 223 -17.56 8.24 8.46
CA ASP A 223 -17.62 6.95 9.11
C ASP A 223 -17.75 5.88 8.02
N TRP A 224 -17.09 4.74 8.22
CA TRP A 224 -17.21 3.60 7.31
C TRP A 224 -17.11 2.30 8.07
N THR A 225 -18.09 1.44 7.86
CA THR A 225 -18.09 0.10 8.41
C THR A 225 -18.08 -0.90 7.27
N ILE A 226 -17.13 -1.84 7.31
CA ILE A 226 -17.09 -2.99 6.42
C ILE A 226 -17.47 -4.20 7.27
N GLU A 227 -18.75 -4.55 7.19
CA GLU A 227 -19.32 -5.76 7.79
C GLU A 227 -19.44 -6.85 6.72
N ASP A 228 -19.33 -8.11 7.14
CA ASP A 228 -19.58 -9.32 6.33
C ASP A 228 -18.70 -9.55 5.08
N MET A 229 -17.71 -8.70 4.80
CA MET A 229 -16.72 -8.95 3.73
C MET A 229 -15.90 -10.22 4.01
N TRP A 230 -15.45 -10.38 5.27
CA TRP A 230 -14.70 -11.54 5.73
C TRP A 230 -15.38 -12.19 6.93
N PRO A 231 -15.23 -13.52 7.13
CA PRO A 231 -15.83 -14.21 8.27
C PRO A 231 -15.39 -13.62 9.61
N ASN A 232 -16.36 -13.35 10.50
CA ASN A 232 -16.13 -12.86 11.88
C ASN A 232 -15.21 -11.63 11.96
N THR A 233 -15.16 -10.80 10.92
CA THR A 233 -14.29 -9.64 10.87
C THR A 233 -15.15 -8.37 10.94
N VAL A 234 -14.69 -7.42 11.75
CA VAL A 234 -15.29 -6.09 11.84
C VAL A 234 -14.20 -5.07 11.54
N VAL A 235 -14.44 -4.22 10.54
CA VAL A 235 -13.64 -3.03 10.28
C VAL A 235 -14.53 -1.82 10.52
N GLN A 236 -14.18 -1.04 11.53
CA GLN A 236 -14.90 0.15 11.94
C GLN A 236 -14.01 1.37 11.82
N VAL A 237 -14.43 2.32 11.01
CA VAL A 237 -13.79 3.62 10.78
C VAL A 237 -14.73 4.71 11.29
N VAL A 238 -14.21 5.59 12.15
CA VAL A 238 -14.98 6.69 12.75
C VAL A 238 -14.24 8.02 12.58
N GLU A 239 -14.96 9.05 12.16
CA GLU A 239 -14.48 10.42 11.98
C GLU A 239 -13.11 10.49 11.27
N SER A 240 -12.90 9.74 10.19
CA SER A 240 -11.60 9.63 9.52
C SER A 240 -11.66 10.16 8.09
N TYR A 241 -10.55 10.73 7.60
CA TYR A 241 -10.45 11.21 6.23
C TYR A 241 -10.15 10.05 5.28
N ILE A 242 -11.14 9.68 4.48
CA ILE A 242 -11.07 8.56 3.54
C ILE A 242 -10.30 9.02 2.29
N TYR A 243 -8.99 8.80 2.26
CA TYR A 243 -8.14 9.25 1.15
C TYR A 243 -8.30 8.37 -0.08
N GLN A 244 -8.21 7.05 0.06
CA GLN A 244 -8.43 6.08 -1.01
C GLN A 244 -9.07 4.79 -0.49
N ARG A 245 -9.75 4.09 -1.40
CA ARG A 245 -10.47 2.85 -1.11
C ARG A 245 -10.56 2.05 -2.39
N ASP A 246 -9.73 1.04 -2.45
CA ASP A 246 -9.52 0.22 -3.62
C ASP A 246 -9.97 -1.21 -3.33
N ILE A 247 -10.34 -1.93 -4.38
CA ILE A 247 -10.68 -3.33 -4.28
C ILE A 247 -9.88 -4.12 -5.30
N SER A 248 -9.32 -5.22 -4.83
CA SER A 248 -8.44 -6.06 -5.62
C SER A 248 -9.07 -7.43 -5.80
N LEU A 249 -9.15 -7.87 -7.06
CA LEU A 249 -9.76 -9.13 -7.43
C LEU A 249 -8.72 -10.24 -7.44
N SER A 250 -9.14 -11.45 -7.05
CA SER A 250 -8.35 -12.67 -7.11
C SER A 250 -9.21 -13.82 -7.64
N ARG A 251 -8.64 -15.03 -7.62
CA ARG A 251 -9.31 -16.24 -8.13
C ARG A 251 -10.72 -16.42 -7.55
N GLY A 252 -11.68 -16.59 -8.45
CA GLY A 252 -13.08 -16.87 -8.12
C GLY A 252 -13.89 -15.67 -7.63
N ASN A 253 -13.31 -14.47 -7.58
CA ASN A 253 -14.02 -13.30 -7.07
C ASN A 253 -14.96 -12.71 -8.10
N HIS A 254 -16.22 -12.48 -7.71
CA HIS A 254 -17.21 -11.77 -8.51
C HIS A 254 -17.62 -10.51 -7.77
N VAL A 255 -17.01 -9.38 -8.11
CA VAL A 255 -17.21 -8.10 -7.41
C VAL A 255 -18.14 -7.22 -8.22
N THR A 256 -19.20 -6.72 -7.59
CA THR A 256 -20.06 -5.65 -8.10
C THR A 256 -19.87 -4.42 -7.22
N ILE A 257 -19.53 -3.28 -7.83
CA ILE A 257 -19.37 -2.00 -7.15
C ILE A 257 -20.45 -1.05 -7.65
N ARG A 258 -21.14 -0.39 -6.71
CA ARG A 258 -22.28 0.48 -7.02
C ARG A 258 -22.08 1.87 -6.46
N ASP A 259 -22.49 2.84 -7.26
CA ASP A 259 -22.69 4.24 -6.85
C ASP A 259 -21.44 4.91 -6.27
N THR A 260 -20.24 4.47 -6.71
CA THR A 260 -18.94 5.05 -6.35
C THR A 260 -18.50 6.04 -7.43
N VAL A 261 -19.18 7.19 -7.50
CA VAL A 261 -19.02 8.19 -8.58
C VAL A 261 -17.75 9.02 -8.47
N ASP A 262 -17.19 9.11 -7.27
CA ASP A 262 -16.03 9.90 -6.87
C ASP A 262 -14.68 9.21 -7.13
N GLY A 263 -14.69 8.15 -7.94
CA GLY A 263 -13.48 7.48 -8.44
C GLY A 263 -13.03 6.34 -7.56
N LEU A 264 -12.59 5.22 -8.11
CA LEU A 264 -11.90 4.15 -7.38
C LEU A 264 -10.79 3.55 -8.24
N SER A 265 -9.89 2.80 -7.60
CA SER A 265 -8.91 2.01 -8.32
C SER A 265 -9.08 0.51 -8.07
N ILE A 266 -8.59 -0.30 -9.01
CA ILE A 266 -8.77 -1.75 -9.02
C ILE A 266 -7.45 -2.49 -9.18
N GLY A 267 -7.15 -3.38 -8.23
CA GLY A 267 -6.15 -4.42 -8.45
C GLY A 267 -6.75 -5.67 -9.08
N TRP A 268 -5.97 -6.40 -9.87
CA TRP A 268 -6.38 -7.72 -10.35
C TRP A 268 -5.22 -8.70 -10.29
N ALA A 269 -5.22 -9.55 -9.26
CA ALA A 269 -4.21 -10.56 -9.02
C ALA A 269 -4.51 -11.85 -9.78
N ILE A 270 -3.71 -12.14 -10.81
CA ILE A 270 -3.96 -13.20 -11.80
C ILE A 270 -2.81 -14.22 -11.78
N GLY A 271 -2.96 -15.27 -10.96
CA GLY A 271 -1.94 -16.29 -10.77
C GLY A 271 -2.37 -17.71 -11.12
N ARG A 272 -1.46 -18.50 -11.71
CA ARG A 272 -1.67 -19.94 -11.94
C ARG A 272 -0.38 -20.75 -11.76
N ASN A 273 -0.25 -21.41 -10.61
CA ASN A 273 0.90 -22.27 -10.28
C ASN A 273 0.73 -23.75 -10.66
N VAL A 274 -0.19 -24.08 -11.57
CA VAL A 274 -0.38 -25.45 -12.09
C VAL A 274 0.03 -25.51 -13.56
N PRO A 275 0.56 -26.64 -14.06
CA PRO A 275 0.99 -26.78 -15.45
C PRO A 275 -0.12 -26.43 -16.47
N GLY A 276 0.33 -25.98 -17.64
CA GLY A 276 -0.53 -25.54 -18.74
C GLY A 276 -0.84 -24.05 -18.64
N PHE A 277 -0.51 -23.32 -19.71
CA PHE A 277 -0.79 -21.90 -19.82
C PHE A 277 -2.28 -21.61 -19.78
N VAL A 278 -2.61 -20.44 -19.26
CA VAL A 278 -3.92 -19.83 -19.42
C VAL A 278 -3.76 -18.45 -20.03
N GLU A 279 -4.52 -18.21 -21.10
CA GLU A 279 -4.59 -16.91 -21.74
C GLU A 279 -5.72 -16.09 -21.10
N CYS A 280 -5.43 -14.84 -20.81
CA CYS A 280 -6.30 -13.88 -20.17
C CYS A 280 -6.29 -12.62 -21.01
N GLU A 281 -7.46 -12.07 -21.35
CA GLU A 281 -7.53 -10.76 -22.00
C GLU A 281 -8.42 -9.82 -21.19
N ILE A 282 -7.97 -8.59 -21.00
CA ILE A 282 -8.76 -7.51 -20.40
C ILE A 282 -8.67 -6.28 -21.31
N VAL A 283 -9.82 -5.72 -21.68
CA VAL A 283 -9.90 -4.55 -22.55
C VAL A 283 -10.69 -3.43 -21.88
N GLY A 284 -10.15 -2.22 -21.91
CA GLY A 284 -10.87 -1.01 -21.51
C GLY A 284 -11.02 -0.83 -20.00
N LEU A 285 -9.98 -1.10 -19.20
CA LEU A 285 -9.96 -0.71 -17.79
C LEU A 285 -9.65 0.78 -17.66
N GLY A 286 -10.68 1.62 -17.73
CA GLY A 286 -10.53 3.07 -17.78
C GLY A 286 -10.32 3.60 -19.20
N THR A 287 -9.79 4.82 -19.30
CA THR A 287 -9.45 5.48 -20.58
C THR A 287 -7.99 5.92 -20.52
N PRO A 288 -7.11 5.47 -21.44
CA PRO A 288 -5.70 5.86 -21.45
C PRO A 288 -5.51 7.38 -21.37
N GLY A 289 -4.67 7.83 -20.44
CA GLY A 289 -4.30 9.24 -20.24
C GLY A 289 -5.33 10.09 -19.48
N ARG A 290 -6.34 9.47 -18.88
CA ARG A 290 -7.42 10.16 -18.16
C ARG A 290 -7.34 9.95 -16.65
N ASP A 291 -6.65 10.86 -15.96
CA ASP A 291 -6.40 10.75 -14.51
C ASP A 291 -7.66 10.87 -13.64
N GLU A 292 -8.67 11.62 -14.09
CA GLU A 292 -9.94 11.76 -13.37
C GLU A 292 -10.86 10.53 -13.50
N GLY A 293 -10.43 9.53 -14.28
CA GLY A 293 -11.12 8.28 -14.47
C GLY A 293 -12.28 8.29 -15.46
N THR A 294 -12.87 7.11 -15.63
CA THR A 294 -13.94 6.82 -16.59
C THR A 294 -15.18 6.38 -15.85
N TYR A 295 -16.27 7.12 -16.05
CA TYR A 295 -17.57 6.76 -15.53
C TYR A 295 -18.21 5.62 -16.32
N TYR A 296 -18.71 4.61 -15.62
CA TYR A 296 -19.46 3.49 -16.18
C TYR A 296 -20.85 3.44 -15.55
N ALA A 297 -21.89 3.60 -16.38
CA ALA A 297 -23.27 3.40 -15.94
C ALA A 297 -23.54 1.93 -15.59
N ASN A 298 -23.06 1.01 -16.44
CA ASN A 298 -23.05 -0.42 -16.20
C ASN A 298 -22.00 -1.07 -17.11
N ARG A 299 -20.97 -1.70 -16.53
CA ARG A 299 -19.92 -2.40 -17.29
C ARG A 299 -19.43 -3.61 -16.51
N THR A 300 -19.26 -4.74 -17.19
CA THR A 300 -18.68 -5.95 -16.62
C THR A 300 -17.44 -6.38 -17.40
N TRP A 301 -16.37 -6.72 -16.68
CA TRP A 301 -15.22 -7.44 -17.18
C TRP A 301 -15.23 -8.85 -16.59
N ASN A 302 -15.11 -9.85 -17.44
CA ASN A 302 -15.01 -11.25 -17.03
C ASN A 302 -13.61 -11.76 -17.35
N LEU A 303 -13.02 -12.48 -16.42
CA LEU A 303 -11.73 -13.14 -16.60
C LEU A 303 -11.88 -14.63 -16.30
N PRO A 304 -12.38 -15.42 -17.28
CA PRO A 304 -12.68 -16.84 -17.09
C PRO A 304 -11.46 -17.65 -16.62
N ALA A 305 -10.26 -17.24 -17.03
CA ALA A 305 -8.98 -17.87 -16.70
C ALA A 305 -8.75 -18.10 -15.20
N ILE A 306 -9.25 -17.18 -14.36
CA ILE A 306 -9.22 -17.30 -12.90
C ILE A 306 -10.63 -17.29 -12.28
N GLY A 307 -11.66 -17.42 -13.12
CA GLY A 307 -13.06 -17.44 -12.70
C GLY A 307 -13.50 -16.18 -11.95
N SER A 308 -12.97 -15.00 -12.31
CA SER A 308 -13.30 -13.74 -11.63
C SER A 308 -14.02 -12.75 -12.54
N SER A 309 -14.77 -11.82 -11.96
CA SER A 309 -15.40 -10.73 -12.70
C SER A 309 -15.50 -9.45 -11.88
N LEU A 310 -15.37 -8.31 -12.54
CA LEU A 310 -15.68 -6.98 -12.01
C LEU A 310 -16.92 -6.44 -12.71
N THR A 311 -17.90 -5.97 -11.96
CA THR A 311 -19.04 -5.20 -12.48
C THR A 311 -19.07 -3.84 -11.80
N LEU A 312 -19.11 -2.78 -12.59
CA LEU A 312 -19.28 -1.40 -12.13
C LEU A 312 -20.66 -0.89 -12.54
N ILE A 313 -21.38 -0.31 -11.60
CA ILE A 313 -22.70 0.31 -11.82
C ILE A 313 -22.66 1.71 -11.22
N ASN A 314 -22.96 2.73 -12.03
CA ASN A 314 -22.85 4.14 -11.67
C ASN A 314 -21.55 4.49 -10.92
N SER A 315 -20.42 4.03 -11.44
CA SER A 315 -19.12 4.16 -10.74
C SER A 315 -18.03 4.64 -11.68
N THR A 316 -17.04 5.34 -11.14
CA THR A 316 -15.91 5.89 -11.89
C THR A 316 -14.66 5.06 -11.61
N LEU A 317 -14.08 4.42 -12.63
CA LEU A 317 -12.79 3.73 -12.51
C LEU A 317 -11.68 4.67 -12.95
N GLU A 318 -10.77 4.98 -12.05
CA GLU A 318 -9.64 5.87 -12.34
C GLU A 318 -8.48 5.12 -12.95
N ARG A 319 -7.98 4.13 -12.23
CA ARG A 319 -6.80 3.37 -12.62
C ARG A 319 -6.94 1.91 -12.21
N ALA A 320 -6.15 1.05 -12.85
CA ALA A 320 -6.10 -0.37 -12.52
C ALA A 320 -4.67 -0.93 -12.52
N TRP A 321 -4.43 -1.99 -11.77
CA TRP A 321 -3.14 -2.69 -11.76
C TRP A 321 -3.31 -4.21 -11.83
N PRO A 322 -3.65 -4.76 -13.00
CA PRO A 322 -3.59 -6.20 -13.18
C PRO A 322 -2.14 -6.66 -13.01
N THR A 323 -1.95 -7.68 -12.19
CA THR A 323 -0.65 -8.28 -11.87
C THR A 323 -0.73 -9.77 -12.16
N THR A 324 0.31 -10.35 -12.76
CA THR A 324 0.29 -11.77 -13.15
C THR A 324 1.54 -12.56 -12.77
N TRP A 325 1.38 -13.89 -12.59
CA TRP A 325 2.47 -14.82 -12.30
C TRP A 325 2.15 -16.28 -12.62
N GLY A 326 3.20 -17.11 -12.74
CA GLY A 326 3.09 -18.55 -12.96
C GLY A 326 2.92 -18.91 -14.43
N ASN A 327 1.93 -19.73 -14.77
CA ASN A 327 1.63 -20.16 -16.15
C ASN A 327 0.47 -19.33 -16.73
N VAL A 328 0.64 -18.01 -16.77
CA VAL A 328 -0.37 -17.08 -17.28
C VAL A 328 0.22 -16.26 -18.42
N HIS A 329 -0.54 -16.15 -19.49
CA HIS A 329 -0.34 -15.13 -20.52
C HIS A 329 -1.46 -14.10 -20.39
N LEU A 330 -1.13 -12.89 -19.93
CA LEU A 330 -2.08 -11.80 -19.78
C LEU A 330 -1.91 -10.79 -20.91
N VAL A 331 -3.01 -10.42 -21.55
CA VAL A 331 -3.11 -9.33 -22.53
C VAL A 331 -4.00 -8.24 -21.95
N VAL A 332 -3.52 -7.00 -21.93
CA VAL A 332 -4.31 -5.82 -21.56
C VAL A 332 -4.28 -4.80 -22.68
N ARG A 333 -5.45 -4.24 -23.02
CA ARG A 333 -5.60 -3.25 -24.09
C ARG A 333 -6.41 -2.04 -23.64
N ASP A 334 -6.13 -0.88 -24.23
CA ASP A 334 -6.93 0.34 -24.12
C ASP A 334 -7.24 0.74 -22.66
N SER A 335 -6.26 0.66 -21.77
CA SER A 335 -6.47 0.79 -20.32
C SER A 335 -5.66 1.92 -19.69
N ASN A 336 -6.15 2.45 -18.56
CA ASN A 336 -5.41 3.37 -17.70
C ASN A 336 -4.87 2.61 -16.49
N LEU A 337 -3.58 2.33 -16.50
CA LEU A 337 -2.94 1.48 -15.52
C LEU A 337 -2.10 2.29 -14.51
N VAL A 338 -1.89 1.72 -13.31
CA VAL A 338 -0.95 2.28 -12.33
C VAL A 338 0.37 1.54 -12.44
N ASP A 339 0.42 0.32 -11.93
CA ASP A 339 1.64 -0.47 -11.80
C ASP A 339 1.42 -1.93 -12.25
N PRO A 340 1.20 -2.19 -13.54
CA PRO A 340 1.21 -3.55 -14.08
C PRO A 340 2.53 -4.26 -13.75
N ARG A 341 2.41 -5.47 -13.19
CA ARG A 341 3.57 -6.30 -12.82
C ARG A 341 3.44 -7.72 -13.33
N VAL A 342 4.56 -8.28 -13.76
CA VAL A 342 4.71 -9.72 -14.00
C VAL A 342 5.78 -10.29 -13.07
N TRP A 343 5.43 -11.34 -12.34
CA TRP A 343 6.31 -12.04 -11.41
C TRP A 343 6.45 -13.50 -11.82
N GLY A 344 7.65 -14.07 -11.82
CA GLY A 344 7.86 -15.51 -11.62
C GLY A 344 7.32 -16.49 -12.66
N GLY A 345 8.17 -17.42 -13.10
CA GLY A 345 7.77 -18.48 -14.05
C GLY A 345 7.67 -17.97 -15.49
N PRO A 346 7.17 -18.77 -16.44
CA PRO A 346 7.07 -18.35 -17.84
C PRO A 346 5.91 -17.36 -18.09
N ALA A 347 5.49 -16.60 -17.08
CA ALA A 347 4.38 -15.67 -17.19
C ALA A 347 4.74 -14.55 -18.17
N THR A 348 3.81 -14.24 -19.06
CA THR A 348 3.93 -13.14 -20.01
C THR A 348 2.82 -12.13 -19.80
N TYR A 349 3.15 -10.86 -20.01
CA TYR A 349 2.20 -9.77 -19.90
C TYR A 349 2.36 -8.81 -21.08
N GLU A 350 1.41 -8.85 -22.01
CA GLU A 350 1.32 -7.94 -23.14
C GLU A 350 0.39 -6.77 -22.81
N ILE A 351 0.84 -5.55 -23.08
CA ILE A 351 0.06 -4.34 -22.87
C ILE A 351 0.10 -3.50 -24.15
N TYR A 352 -1.08 -3.13 -24.63
CA TYR A 352 -1.27 -2.39 -25.88
C TYR A 352 -2.06 -1.11 -25.64
N ASP A 353 -1.65 -0.03 -26.33
CA ASP A 353 -2.42 1.21 -26.45
C ASP A 353 -2.92 1.78 -25.11
N SER A 354 -2.10 1.63 -24.07
CA SER A 354 -2.48 1.93 -22.68
C SER A 354 -1.57 2.99 -22.06
N THR A 355 -2.01 3.56 -20.95
CA THR A 355 -1.15 4.37 -20.08
C THR A 355 -0.80 3.61 -18.81
N MET A 356 0.38 3.86 -18.25
CA MET A 356 0.83 3.31 -16.97
C MET A 356 1.70 4.30 -16.21
N ASP A 357 1.64 4.26 -14.88
CA ASP A 357 2.56 5.04 -14.05
C ASP A 357 3.93 4.36 -13.98
N HIS A 358 3.91 3.05 -13.72
CA HIS A 358 5.08 2.18 -13.63
C HIS A 358 4.80 0.88 -14.38
N ALA A 359 5.83 0.15 -14.79
CA ALA A 359 5.68 -1.27 -15.15
C ALA A 359 6.87 -2.07 -14.65
N ALA A 360 6.64 -3.32 -14.24
CA ALA A 360 7.74 -4.12 -13.72
C ALA A 360 7.70 -5.60 -14.07
N ALA A 361 8.89 -6.13 -14.36
CA ALA A 361 9.12 -7.54 -14.63
C ALA A 361 10.14 -8.11 -13.65
N TYR A 362 9.73 -9.18 -12.95
CA TYR A 362 10.52 -9.74 -11.86
C TYR A 362 10.63 -11.27 -11.91
N ALA A 363 11.73 -11.78 -11.38
CA ALA A 363 11.96 -13.22 -11.16
C ALA A 363 11.72 -14.10 -12.40
N GLY A 364 12.14 -13.65 -13.58
CA GLY A 364 12.03 -14.38 -14.85
C GLY A 364 10.73 -14.14 -15.62
N GLY A 365 9.87 -13.21 -15.18
CA GLY A 365 8.70 -12.79 -15.94
C GLY A 365 9.06 -11.90 -17.13
N SER A 366 8.24 -11.93 -18.18
CA SER A 366 8.44 -11.12 -19.39
C SER A 366 7.24 -10.22 -19.69
N MET A 367 7.50 -8.98 -20.07
CA MET A 367 6.47 -8.05 -20.56
C MET A 367 6.73 -7.64 -22.00
N TYR A 368 5.64 -7.40 -22.74
CA TYR A 368 5.66 -6.74 -24.03
C TYR A 368 4.76 -5.51 -23.97
N LEU A 369 5.30 -4.34 -24.31
CA LEU A 369 4.60 -3.06 -24.26
C LEU A 369 4.57 -2.47 -25.67
N GLU A 370 3.38 -2.29 -26.23
CA GLU A 370 3.18 -1.71 -27.56
C GLU A 370 2.35 -0.42 -27.48
N ASN A 371 2.85 0.66 -28.11
CA ASN A 371 2.19 1.95 -28.22
C ASN A 371 1.71 2.56 -26.88
N CYS A 372 2.39 2.20 -25.79
CA CYS A 372 2.02 2.61 -24.44
C CYS A 372 2.65 3.96 -24.04
N MET A 373 2.02 4.65 -23.09
CA MET A 373 2.63 5.81 -22.41
C MET A 373 3.00 5.47 -20.97
N VAL A 374 4.22 5.78 -20.58
CA VAL A 374 4.76 5.50 -19.23
C VAL A 374 5.03 6.82 -18.51
N ARG A 375 4.56 6.98 -17.27
CA ARG A 375 4.75 8.22 -16.51
C ARG A 375 6.11 8.29 -15.83
N TYR A 376 6.48 7.27 -15.05
CA TYR A 376 7.61 7.35 -14.13
C TYR A 376 8.75 6.41 -14.52
N ASP A 377 8.53 5.10 -14.51
CA ASP A 377 9.62 4.15 -14.72
C ASP A 377 9.20 2.75 -15.19
N LEU A 378 10.20 2.03 -15.70
CA LEU A 378 10.20 0.60 -15.95
C LEU A 378 11.21 -0.06 -15.00
N GLU A 379 10.78 -1.00 -14.17
CA GLU A 379 11.66 -1.75 -13.26
C GLU A 379 11.81 -3.20 -13.71
N ILE A 380 13.03 -3.62 -14.05
CA ILE A 380 13.32 -4.97 -14.52
C ILE A 380 14.33 -5.59 -13.58
N LYS A 381 13.92 -6.64 -12.85
CA LYS A 381 14.75 -7.23 -11.81
C LYS A 381 14.90 -8.74 -11.89
N GLY A 382 16.15 -9.18 -11.80
CA GLY A 382 16.53 -10.58 -11.70
C GLY A 382 16.79 -11.22 -13.06
N ALA A 383 17.73 -12.15 -13.07
CA ALA A 383 18.14 -12.86 -14.28
C ALA A 383 16.94 -13.51 -15.00
N GLY A 384 16.83 -13.26 -16.30
CA GLY A 384 15.76 -13.77 -17.15
C GLY A 384 14.48 -12.92 -17.17
N SER A 385 14.37 -11.89 -16.33
CA SER A 385 13.28 -10.93 -16.43
C SER A 385 13.51 -9.96 -17.60
N THR A 386 12.49 -9.74 -18.42
CA THR A 386 12.59 -8.84 -19.58
C THR A 386 11.38 -7.93 -19.73
N ILE A 387 11.61 -6.70 -20.18
CA ILE A 387 10.56 -5.85 -20.74
C ILE A 387 10.94 -5.49 -22.17
N HIS A 388 10.07 -5.82 -23.12
CA HIS A 388 10.21 -5.47 -24.53
C HIS A 388 9.29 -4.29 -24.85
N GLY A 389 9.83 -3.22 -25.45
CA GLY A 389 9.08 -2.00 -25.77
C GLY A 389 9.04 -1.71 -27.26
N TYR A 390 7.86 -1.48 -27.83
CA TYR A 390 7.66 -0.98 -29.19
C TYR A 390 6.78 0.28 -29.17
N GLY A 391 7.28 1.39 -29.71
CA GLY A 391 6.51 2.64 -29.79
C GLY A 391 6.16 3.27 -28.43
N LEU A 392 7.02 3.08 -27.41
CA LEU A 392 6.81 3.67 -26.09
C LEU A 392 7.05 5.17 -26.08
N ARG A 393 6.26 5.88 -25.27
CA ARG A 393 6.42 7.33 -25.06
C ARG A 393 6.23 7.70 -23.59
N SER A 394 6.77 8.84 -23.20
CA SER A 394 6.47 9.40 -21.88
C SER A 394 5.05 9.94 -21.83
N LEU A 395 4.35 9.70 -20.72
CA LEU A 395 3.04 10.30 -20.47
C LEU A 395 3.17 11.82 -20.21
N ASP A 396 4.21 12.24 -19.49
CA ASP A 396 4.61 13.64 -19.41
C ASP A 396 5.65 13.95 -20.48
N VAL A 397 5.31 14.86 -21.40
CA VAL A 397 6.20 15.26 -22.51
C VAL A 397 7.48 15.94 -22.00
N ARG A 398 7.48 16.46 -20.78
CA ARG A 398 8.61 17.19 -20.19
C ARG A 398 9.53 16.30 -19.35
N GLU A 399 9.07 15.13 -18.96
CA GLU A 399 9.79 14.23 -18.05
C GLU A 399 9.88 12.83 -18.68
N PRO A 400 11.06 12.43 -19.20
CA PRO A 400 11.23 11.07 -19.69
C PRO A 400 11.08 10.05 -18.56
N PHE A 401 10.42 8.93 -18.83
CA PHE A 401 10.40 7.83 -17.88
C PHE A 401 11.80 7.20 -17.73
N ALA A 402 12.09 6.64 -16.57
CA ALA A 402 13.34 5.96 -16.28
C ALA A 402 13.28 4.46 -16.59
N VAL A 403 14.43 3.85 -16.87
CA VAL A 403 14.57 2.39 -17.01
C VAL A 403 15.57 1.91 -15.96
N LEU A 404 15.12 0.99 -15.11
CA LEU A 404 15.87 0.46 -13.97
C LEU A 404 16.16 -1.03 -14.18
N GLU A 405 17.35 -1.34 -14.69
CA GLU A 405 17.83 -2.71 -14.88
C GLU A 405 18.64 -3.19 -13.67
N LEU A 406 18.10 -4.17 -12.94
CA LEU A 406 18.65 -4.65 -11.67
C LEU A 406 18.87 -6.18 -11.71
N ASP A 407 19.95 -6.65 -11.09
CA ASP A 407 20.24 -8.08 -10.89
C ASP A 407 20.16 -8.96 -12.17
N GLY A 408 20.51 -8.40 -13.32
CA GLY A 408 20.49 -9.08 -14.62
C GLY A 408 19.15 -9.06 -15.36
N GLY A 409 18.17 -8.26 -14.90
CA GLY A 409 17.00 -7.91 -15.69
C GLY A 409 17.35 -7.02 -16.87
N GLN A 410 16.58 -7.09 -17.96
CA GLN A 410 16.89 -6.36 -19.21
C GLN A 410 15.68 -5.65 -19.83
N TYR A 411 15.90 -4.44 -20.32
CA TYR A 411 14.97 -3.74 -21.21
C TYR A 411 15.44 -3.85 -22.68
N LEU A 412 14.51 -4.15 -23.58
CA LEU A 412 14.78 -4.34 -25.00
C LEU A 412 13.80 -3.52 -25.85
N GLU A 413 14.30 -2.44 -26.45
CA GLU A 413 13.54 -1.68 -27.44
C GLU A 413 13.50 -2.45 -28.77
N LEU A 414 12.32 -2.56 -29.38
CA LEU A 414 12.09 -3.32 -30.61
C LEU A 414 11.92 -2.40 -31.82
N ASP A 415 12.39 -2.87 -32.98
CA ASP A 415 12.22 -2.20 -34.28
C ASP A 415 10.90 -2.56 -34.98
N SER A 416 10.19 -3.59 -34.51
CA SER A 416 8.90 -4.06 -35.06
C SER A 416 7.91 -4.40 -33.95
N ALA A 417 6.61 -4.39 -34.30
CA ALA A 417 5.49 -4.77 -33.43
C ALA A 417 5.36 -6.30 -33.26
N GLU A 418 6.45 -7.07 -33.39
CA GLU A 418 6.40 -8.53 -33.28
C GLU A 418 6.59 -8.95 -31.81
N VAL A 419 5.64 -9.74 -31.29
CA VAL A 419 5.73 -10.31 -29.94
C VAL A 419 6.91 -11.30 -29.89
N PRO A 420 7.80 -11.23 -28.88
CA PRO A 420 9.10 -11.90 -28.92
C PRO A 420 9.10 -13.38 -28.46
N TRP A 421 7.96 -14.03 -28.20
CA TRP A 421 7.88 -15.39 -27.66
C TRP A 421 7.01 -16.36 -28.46
#